data_AF-A0A9E5K7M5-F1
#
_entry.id   AF-A0A9E5K7M5-F1
#
_cell.length_a   1.000
_cell.length_b   1.000
_cell.length_c   1.000
_cell.angle_alpha   90.00
_cell.angle_beta   90.00
_cell.angle_gamma   90.00
#
_symmetry.space_group_name_H-M   'P 1'
#
loop_
_entity.id
_entity.type
_entity.pdbx_description
1 polymer ?
#
loop_
_entity_poly.entity_id
_entity_poly.type
_entity_poly.pdbx_seq_one_letter_code
_entity_poly.pdbx_strand_id
1 'polypeptide(L)'
;WDELDEYKSDPRFKIIDIDYRNSKGVCWARHAVQQLYNSETYTLQIDSHMRFIQDWDETLTDMVKLLQWKGHKKPLLTAYVSSFDPENDPAGRVSSPWKMNFDRFIPEGAIFFLPGDMPNHASLEKPVPSRFYSAHFCFTLGSFCKEVQHNPEYYFHGEEISIAVRAFTHGYDLFHPHKVVCWHEYTRKGRSKQWDDDKDWGSRNDTSHLINRRLFGMDGEEQSGHEGPYGFGKERSLRDYEKYAGILFSKRAVQKETLDNKYPPNPVYESEERWLESFMSVFKHCIDIGYDSVPESDYDFWVVAFEDGEGNTIFRKDADKDEIARMKADPDGYCKVWREFPAEALPKKWVVWPYSSSKGWCERMEGSI
;
A
#
# COMPACT_ATOMS: atom_id res chain seq x y z
N TRP A 1 -22.15 -10.75 -20.94
CA TRP A 1 -21.82 -11.16 -19.56
C TRP A 1 -21.32 -12.57 -19.64
N ASP A 2 -20.22 -12.89 -18.96
CA ASP A 2 -19.78 -14.27 -18.84
C ASP A 2 -20.80 -14.99 -17.96
N GLU A 3 -21.51 -15.99 -18.51
CA GLU A 3 -22.48 -16.77 -17.76
C GLU A 3 -21.75 -17.90 -17.03
N LEU A 4 -21.77 -17.90 -15.70
CA LEU A 4 -21.21 -18.97 -14.85
C LEU A 4 -22.15 -20.19 -14.76
N ASP A 5 -23.04 -20.36 -15.73
CA ASP A 5 -24.12 -21.36 -15.71
C ASP A 5 -23.60 -22.79 -15.62
N GLU A 6 -22.45 -23.07 -16.26
CA GLU A 6 -21.77 -24.37 -16.20
C GLU A 6 -21.46 -24.80 -14.75
N TYR A 7 -21.15 -23.84 -13.88
CA TYR A 7 -20.73 -24.11 -12.50
C TYR A 7 -21.88 -24.07 -11.49
N LYS A 8 -23.08 -23.61 -11.87
CA LYS A 8 -24.22 -23.44 -10.94
C LYS A 8 -24.67 -24.74 -10.29
N SER A 9 -24.57 -25.86 -11.00
CA SER A 9 -24.95 -27.18 -10.47
C SER A 9 -23.77 -27.98 -9.88
N ASP A 10 -22.54 -27.48 -9.98
CA ASP A 10 -21.37 -28.17 -9.46
C ASP A 10 -21.25 -27.94 -7.94
N PRO A 11 -21.31 -28.99 -7.10
CA PRO A 11 -21.29 -28.84 -5.64
C PRO A 11 -19.95 -28.29 -5.09
N ARG A 12 -18.90 -28.24 -5.91
CA ARG A 12 -17.61 -27.62 -5.55
C ARG A 12 -17.66 -26.10 -5.57
N PHE A 13 -18.68 -25.51 -6.21
CA PHE A 13 -18.83 -24.08 -6.37
C PHE A 13 -20.00 -23.56 -5.54
N LYS A 14 -19.79 -22.41 -4.91
CA LYS A 14 -20.84 -21.60 -4.31
C LYS A 14 -20.78 -20.22 -4.95
N ILE A 15 -21.85 -19.82 -5.62
CA ILE A 15 -21.88 -18.60 -6.43
C ILE A 15 -22.87 -17.63 -5.80
N ILE A 16 -22.41 -16.40 -5.54
CA ILE A 16 -23.28 -15.28 -5.20
C ILE A 16 -23.43 -14.45 -6.47
N ASP A 17 -24.59 -14.52 -7.10
CA ASP A 17 -24.92 -13.80 -8.33
C ASP A 17 -25.69 -12.52 -7.98
N ILE A 18 -25.12 -11.37 -8.34
CA ILE A 18 -25.62 -10.04 -7.95
C ILE A 18 -25.57 -9.13 -9.17
N ASP A 19 -26.69 -8.47 -9.46
CA ASP A 19 -26.72 -7.40 -10.46
C ASP A 19 -25.74 -6.28 -10.08
N TYR A 20 -24.88 -5.88 -11.02
CA TYR A 20 -23.80 -4.91 -10.76
C TYR A 20 -24.28 -3.60 -10.12
N ARG A 21 -25.53 -3.17 -10.39
CA ARG A 21 -26.16 -1.97 -9.80
C ARG A 21 -26.40 -2.09 -8.30
N ASN A 22 -26.41 -3.30 -7.77
CA ASN A 22 -26.58 -3.59 -6.34
C ASN A 22 -25.23 -3.80 -5.63
N SER A 23 -24.12 -3.80 -6.36
CA SER A 23 -22.78 -3.93 -5.77
C SER A 23 -22.44 -2.70 -4.92
N LYS A 24 -21.85 -2.94 -3.75
CA LYS A 24 -21.34 -1.88 -2.84
C LYS A 24 -19.82 -1.75 -2.88
N GLY A 25 -19.18 -2.32 -3.90
CA GLY A 25 -17.73 -2.35 -4.04
C GLY A 25 -17.10 -3.66 -3.57
N VAL A 26 -15.77 -3.73 -3.71
CA VAL A 26 -15.01 -4.98 -3.60
C VAL A 26 -14.94 -5.53 -2.18
N CYS A 27 -14.84 -4.67 -1.17
CA CYS A 27 -14.76 -5.13 0.23
C CYS A 27 -16.08 -5.76 0.69
N TRP A 28 -17.22 -5.22 0.26
CA TRP A 28 -18.53 -5.85 0.47
C TRP A 28 -18.62 -7.21 -0.21
N ALA A 29 -18.16 -7.34 -1.46
CA ALA A 29 -18.15 -8.62 -2.17
C ALA A 29 -17.24 -9.66 -1.49
N ARG A 30 -16.02 -9.25 -1.08
CA ARG A 30 -15.09 -10.10 -0.31
C ARG A 30 -15.71 -10.55 1.01
N HIS A 31 -16.38 -9.65 1.73
CA HIS A 31 -17.13 -10.00 2.94
C HIS A 31 -18.21 -11.04 2.66
N ALA A 32 -19.04 -10.84 1.62
CA ALA A 32 -20.12 -11.76 1.26
C ALA A 32 -19.59 -13.17 0.92
N VAL A 33 -18.53 -13.26 0.11
CA VAL A 33 -17.89 -14.55 -0.23
C VAL A 33 -17.30 -15.21 1.01
N GLN A 34 -16.69 -14.44 1.91
CA GLN A 34 -16.11 -14.98 3.14
C GLN A 34 -17.17 -15.63 4.06
N GLN A 35 -18.43 -15.17 4.01
CA GLN A 35 -19.54 -15.80 4.76
C GLN A 35 -19.91 -17.20 4.25
N LEU A 36 -19.46 -17.59 3.06
CA LEU A 36 -19.67 -18.93 2.51
C LEU A 36 -18.68 -19.97 3.03
N TYR A 37 -17.68 -19.55 3.81
CA TYR A 37 -16.71 -20.42 4.46
C TYR A 37 -17.41 -21.51 5.27
N ASN A 38 -17.10 -22.76 4.96
CA ASN A 38 -17.71 -23.95 5.53
C ASN A 38 -16.67 -24.87 6.18
N SER A 39 -15.74 -24.26 6.92
CA SER A 39 -14.71 -24.97 7.69
C SER A 39 -13.64 -25.66 6.84
N GLU A 40 -13.38 -25.14 5.63
CA GLU A 40 -12.26 -25.55 4.79
C GLU A 40 -10.92 -25.37 5.53
N THR A 41 -9.95 -26.25 5.31
CA THR A 41 -8.67 -26.21 6.05
C THR A 41 -7.86 -24.96 5.76
N TYR A 42 -7.88 -24.50 4.50
CA TYR A 42 -7.17 -23.32 4.03
C TYR A 42 -8.14 -22.37 3.34
N THR A 43 -7.75 -21.11 3.25
CA THR A 43 -8.45 -20.09 2.46
C THR A 43 -7.47 -19.45 1.49
N LEU A 44 -7.93 -19.23 0.26
CA LEU A 44 -7.25 -18.49 -0.78
C LEU A 44 -8.15 -17.35 -1.23
N GLN A 45 -7.63 -16.12 -1.17
CA GLN A 45 -8.26 -14.95 -1.75
C GLN A 45 -7.41 -14.46 -2.92
N ILE A 46 -8.08 -14.18 -4.04
CA ILE A 46 -7.47 -13.71 -5.28
C ILE A 46 -8.37 -12.74 -6.04
N ASP A 47 -7.76 -12.02 -6.97
CA ASP A 47 -8.46 -11.30 -8.02
C ASP A 47 -8.93 -12.24 -9.16
N SER A 48 -9.85 -11.77 -10.00
CA SER A 48 -10.45 -12.55 -11.09
C SER A 48 -9.55 -12.76 -12.32
N HIS A 49 -8.37 -12.17 -12.34
CA HIS A 49 -7.49 -12.08 -13.52
C HIS A 49 -6.07 -12.53 -13.15
N MET A 50 -6.00 -13.74 -12.60
CA MET A 50 -4.78 -14.41 -12.19
C MET A 50 -4.41 -15.55 -13.14
N ARG A 51 -3.13 -15.94 -13.14
CA ARG A 51 -2.61 -17.16 -13.79
C ARG A 51 -1.74 -17.92 -12.80
N PHE A 52 -2.01 -19.19 -12.56
CA PHE A 52 -1.26 -19.98 -11.58
C PHE A 52 -0.16 -20.83 -12.23
N ILE A 53 0.88 -21.13 -11.45
CA ILE A 53 1.79 -22.23 -11.81
C ILE A 53 1.09 -23.57 -11.67
N GLN A 54 1.66 -24.60 -12.28
CA GLN A 54 1.33 -25.99 -11.95
C GLN A 54 1.63 -26.25 -10.46
N ASP A 55 0.78 -27.02 -9.78
CA ASP A 55 0.94 -27.43 -8.37
C ASP A 55 1.09 -26.24 -7.39
N TRP A 56 0.38 -25.14 -7.68
CA TRP A 56 0.40 -23.92 -6.87
C TRP A 56 -0.10 -24.16 -5.44
N ASP A 57 -1.07 -25.05 -5.27
CA ASP A 57 -1.72 -25.36 -4.00
C ASP A 57 -0.80 -26.20 -3.10
N GLU A 58 -0.16 -27.23 -3.67
CA GLU A 58 0.91 -27.97 -2.99
C GLU A 58 2.04 -27.02 -2.57
N THR A 59 2.48 -26.15 -3.48
CA THR A 59 3.53 -25.16 -3.19
C THR A 59 3.17 -24.25 -2.01
N LEU A 60 1.93 -23.73 -1.96
CA LEU A 60 1.47 -22.86 -0.88
C LEU A 60 1.27 -23.61 0.44
N THR A 61 0.68 -24.80 0.39
CA THR A 61 0.49 -25.62 1.61
C THR A 61 1.82 -26.06 2.21
N ASP A 62 2.81 -26.39 1.40
CA ASP A 62 4.16 -26.73 1.87
C ASP A 62 4.86 -25.53 2.50
N MET A 63 4.72 -24.33 1.94
CA MET A 63 5.22 -23.10 2.57
C MET A 63 4.57 -22.85 3.93
N VAL A 64 3.25 -23.02 4.05
CA VAL A 64 2.52 -22.89 5.32
C VAL A 64 3.01 -23.92 6.34
N LYS A 65 3.10 -25.20 5.96
CA LYS A 65 3.57 -26.28 6.84
C LYS A 65 5.02 -26.07 7.28
N LEU A 66 5.89 -25.61 6.38
CA LEU A 66 7.28 -25.27 6.70
C LEU A 66 7.35 -24.16 7.77
N LEU A 67 6.54 -23.11 7.63
CA LEU A 67 6.48 -22.03 8.61
C LEU A 67 5.91 -22.52 9.95
N GLN A 68 4.89 -23.38 9.94
CA GLN A 68 4.36 -24.03 11.15
C GLN A 68 5.41 -24.88 11.87
N TRP A 69 6.17 -25.69 11.11
CA TRP A 69 7.29 -26.47 11.65
C TRP A 69 8.37 -25.57 12.27
N LYS A 70 8.58 -24.36 11.72
CA LYS A 70 9.49 -23.34 12.29
C LYS A 70 8.91 -22.57 13.49
N GLY A 71 7.69 -22.89 13.93
CA GLY A 71 7.06 -22.34 15.14
C GLY A 71 5.99 -21.27 14.90
N HIS A 72 5.69 -20.92 13.65
CA HIS A 72 4.62 -19.96 13.33
C HIS A 72 3.26 -20.66 13.37
N LYS A 73 2.45 -20.43 14.41
CA LYS A 73 1.17 -21.15 14.60
C LYS A 73 0.16 -20.84 13.48
N LYS A 74 0.09 -19.59 13.04
CA LYS A 74 -0.86 -19.08 12.06
C LYS A 74 -0.14 -18.30 10.94
N PRO A 75 0.64 -18.97 10.06
CA PRO A 75 1.34 -18.26 8.99
C PRO A 75 0.34 -17.81 7.92
N LEU A 76 0.52 -16.59 7.42
CA LEU A 76 -0.27 -16.00 6.35
C LEU A 76 0.66 -15.62 5.20
N LEU A 77 0.46 -16.24 4.04
CA LEU A 77 1.17 -15.93 2.81
C LEU A 77 0.42 -14.84 2.04
N THR A 78 1.07 -13.76 1.68
CA THR A 78 0.45 -12.60 1.03
C THR A 78 1.45 -11.86 0.16
N ALA A 79 1.02 -11.26 -0.96
CA ALA A 79 1.88 -10.42 -1.80
C ALA A 79 1.07 -9.62 -2.83
N TYR A 80 1.67 -8.56 -3.37
CA TYR A 80 1.40 -8.18 -4.75
C TYR A 80 2.21 -9.13 -5.64
N VAL A 81 1.55 -10.16 -6.19
CA VAL A 81 2.19 -11.18 -7.04
C VAL A 81 2.64 -10.60 -8.39
N SER A 82 3.56 -11.30 -9.04
CA SER A 82 4.26 -10.83 -10.22
C SER A 82 3.33 -10.60 -11.42
N SER A 83 3.71 -9.72 -12.35
CA SER A 83 2.86 -9.44 -13.51
C SER A 83 2.98 -10.49 -14.62
N PHE A 84 1.91 -10.62 -15.42
CA PHE A 84 1.98 -11.18 -16.77
C PHE A 84 1.39 -10.22 -17.80
N ASP A 85 1.83 -10.33 -19.04
CA ASP A 85 1.23 -9.66 -20.20
C ASP A 85 0.29 -10.63 -20.94
N PRO A 86 -1.03 -10.39 -20.96
CA PRO A 86 -1.98 -11.23 -21.69
C PRO A 86 -1.70 -11.34 -23.19
N GLU A 87 -1.13 -10.30 -23.80
CA GLU A 87 -0.85 -10.28 -25.25
C GLU A 87 0.40 -11.08 -25.63
N ASN A 88 1.21 -11.47 -24.62
CA ASN A 88 2.46 -12.18 -24.81
C ASN A 88 2.61 -13.37 -23.85
N ASP A 89 1.50 -13.96 -23.40
CA ASP A 89 1.52 -15.11 -22.48
C ASP A 89 1.94 -16.40 -23.21
N PRO A 90 2.87 -17.23 -22.68
CA PRO A 90 3.53 -17.14 -21.38
C PRO A 90 4.86 -16.37 -21.36
N ALA A 91 5.35 -15.88 -22.50
CA ALA A 91 6.67 -15.22 -22.61
C ALA A 91 6.76 -13.90 -21.82
N GLY A 92 5.65 -13.21 -21.60
CA GLY A 92 5.53 -11.96 -20.85
C GLY A 92 5.33 -12.13 -19.34
N ARG A 93 5.56 -13.32 -18.78
CA ARG A 93 5.47 -13.58 -17.34
C ARG A 93 6.75 -13.18 -16.61
N VAL A 94 6.63 -12.42 -15.53
CA VAL A 94 7.77 -12.08 -14.66
C VAL A 94 8.22 -13.32 -13.88
N SER A 95 9.48 -13.71 -13.98
CA SER A 95 10.02 -14.93 -13.37
C SER A 95 10.46 -14.79 -11.91
N SER A 96 10.50 -13.58 -11.37
CA SER A 96 10.84 -13.28 -9.97
C SER A 96 9.56 -13.10 -9.14
N PRO A 97 9.50 -13.60 -7.88
CA PRO A 97 8.44 -13.26 -6.97
C PRO A 97 8.56 -11.81 -6.53
N TRP A 98 7.42 -11.19 -6.25
CA TRP A 98 7.32 -9.84 -5.73
C TRP A 98 6.86 -9.83 -4.27
N LYS A 99 7.07 -8.68 -3.63
CA LYS A 99 6.67 -8.34 -2.27
C LYS A 99 5.88 -7.04 -2.24
N MET A 100 5.35 -6.70 -1.08
CA MET A 100 4.70 -5.40 -0.86
C MET A 100 5.68 -4.43 -0.20
N ASN A 101 5.76 -3.24 -0.76
CA ASN A 101 6.54 -2.13 -0.22
C ASN A 101 5.61 -1.03 0.29
N PHE A 102 6.04 -0.37 1.36
CA PHE A 102 5.41 0.88 1.77
C PHE A 102 5.74 1.94 0.71
N ASP A 103 4.75 2.73 0.31
CA ASP A 103 4.97 3.89 -0.54
C ASP A 103 4.71 5.17 0.25
N ARG A 104 3.46 5.39 0.68
CA ARG A 104 3.07 6.59 1.42
C ARG A 104 1.78 6.39 2.21
N PHE A 105 1.53 7.29 3.15
CA PHE A 105 0.16 7.57 3.58
C PHE A 105 -0.52 8.45 2.53
N ILE A 106 -1.70 8.06 2.03
CA ILE A 106 -2.51 8.94 1.17
C ILE A 106 -3.13 10.06 2.01
N PRO A 107 -3.55 11.19 1.41
CA PRO A 107 -4.16 12.31 2.15
C PRO A 107 -5.29 11.86 3.09
N GLU A 108 -6.08 10.88 2.67
CA GLU A 108 -7.24 10.35 3.39
C GLU A 108 -6.87 9.45 4.59
N GLY A 109 -5.61 8.99 4.69
CA GLY A 109 -5.03 8.30 5.85
C GLY A 109 -4.76 6.81 5.68
N ALA A 110 -5.20 6.19 4.59
CA ALA A 110 -4.79 4.83 4.26
C ALA A 110 -3.31 4.77 3.86
N ILE A 111 -2.71 3.58 3.93
CA ILE A 111 -1.39 3.34 3.36
C ILE A 111 -1.55 2.89 1.92
N PHE A 112 -0.78 3.52 1.02
CA PHE A 112 -0.60 3.07 -0.34
C PHE A 112 0.62 2.15 -0.40
N PHE A 113 0.51 1.07 -1.18
CA PHE A 113 1.57 0.08 -1.34
C PHE A 113 2.00 0.02 -2.80
N LEU A 114 3.24 -0.41 -3.02
CA LEU A 114 3.76 -0.73 -4.35
C LEU A 114 4.24 -2.18 -4.41
N PRO A 115 4.12 -2.84 -5.57
CA PRO A 115 4.84 -4.08 -5.80
C PRO A 115 6.33 -3.78 -5.80
N GLY A 116 7.11 -4.70 -5.25
CA GLY A 116 8.56 -4.60 -5.26
C GLY A 116 9.21 -5.93 -5.57
N ASP A 117 10.35 -5.90 -6.26
CA ASP A 117 11.15 -7.10 -6.44
C ASP A 117 11.60 -7.67 -5.09
N MET A 118 11.70 -8.99 -5.05
CA MET A 118 12.29 -9.72 -3.93
C MET A 118 13.79 -9.95 -4.21
N PRO A 119 14.71 -9.21 -3.56
CA PRO A 119 16.13 -9.34 -3.84
C PRO A 119 16.63 -10.74 -3.51
N ASN A 120 17.53 -11.28 -4.34
CA ASN A 120 18.14 -12.59 -4.16
C ASN A 120 17.14 -13.76 -4.04
N HIS A 121 15.94 -13.64 -4.61
CA HIS A 121 14.88 -14.64 -4.47
C HIS A 121 15.31 -16.06 -4.85
N ALA A 122 16.21 -16.20 -5.83
CA ALA A 122 16.72 -17.49 -6.28
C ALA A 122 17.46 -18.29 -5.18
N SER A 123 17.96 -17.61 -4.14
CA SER A 123 18.65 -18.22 -2.99
C SER A 123 17.74 -18.44 -1.77
N LEU A 124 16.48 -18.01 -1.83
CA LEU A 124 15.57 -18.13 -0.69
C LEU A 124 15.02 -19.57 -0.61
N GLU A 125 15.09 -20.16 0.57
CA GLU A 125 14.60 -21.52 0.84
C GLU A 125 13.26 -21.53 1.60
N LYS A 126 12.77 -20.36 2.01
CA LYS A 126 11.55 -20.21 2.82
C LYS A 126 10.90 -18.85 2.57
N PRO A 127 9.58 -18.71 2.83
CA PRO A 127 8.90 -17.42 2.78
C PRO A 127 9.60 -16.38 3.66
N VAL A 128 9.56 -15.11 3.23
CA VAL A 128 10.20 -13.99 3.93
C VAL A 128 9.16 -13.19 4.72
N PRO A 129 9.50 -12.62 5.87
CA PRO A 129 8.55 -11.84 6.66
C PRO A 129 7.91 -10.68 5.87
N SER A 130 6.62 -10.44 6.10
CA SER A 130 5.85 -9.33 5.51
C SER A 130 5.30 -8.42 6.60
N ARG A 131 5.24 -7.12 6.31
CA ARG A 131 4.50 -6.14 7.14
C ARG A 131 3.03 -6.07 6.77
N PHE A 132 2.73 -6.29 5.50
CA PHE A 132 1.46 -5.89 4.90
C PHE A 132 0.69 -7.09 4.38
N TYR A 133 -0.62 -6.98 4.47
CA TYR A 133 -1.57 -7.88 3.86
C TYR A 133 -2.00 -7.32 2.52
N SER A 134 -2.10 -8.17 1.52
CA SER A 134 -2.65 -7.85 0.22
C SER A 134 -4.01 -8.50 0.07
N ALA A 135 -5.00 -7.69 -0.27
CA ALA A 135 -6.32 -8.19 -0.63
C ALA A 135 -6.35 -8.74 -2.07
N HIS A 136 -5.27 -8.54 -2.83
CA HIS A 136 -5.05 -9.08 -4.17
C HIS A 136 -4.58 -10.56 -4.16
N PHE A 137 -3.78 -10.96 -3.17
CA PHE A 137 -3.41 -12.37 -2.97
C PHE A 137 -3.14 -12.67 -1.50
N CYS A 138 -3.89 -13.64 -0.94
CA CYS A 138 -3.67 -14.16 0.41
C CYS A 138 -3.97 -15.67 0.48
N PHE A 139 -3.07 -16.44 1.10
CA PHE A 139 -3.26 -17.85 1.43
C PHE A 139 -2.90 -18.14 2.89
N THR A 140 -3.83 -18.73 3.65
CA THR A 140 -3.61 -19.09 5.06
C THR A 140 -4.61 -20.15 5.53
N LEU A 141 -4.68 -20.40 6.83
CA LEU A 141 -5.64 -21.28 7.49
C LEU A 141 -7.07 -20.78 7.28
N GLY A 142 -8.01 -21.69 7.03
CA GLY A 142 -9.41 -21.34 6.81
C GLY A 142 -10.06 -20.62 7.99
N SER A 143 -9.57 -20.83 9.22
CA SER A 143 -10.00 -20.09 10.42
C SER A 143 -9.93 -18.58 10.25
N PHE A 144 -9.04 -18.06 9.38
CA PHE A 144 -8.94 -16.65 9.06
C PHE A 144 -10.27 -16.05 8.60
N CYS A 145 -11.08 -16.82 7.86
CA CYS A 145 -12.41 -16.39 7.40
C CYS A 145 -13.38 -16.06 8.53
N LYS A 146 -13.17 -16.59 9.74
CA LYS A 146 -13.99 -16.29 10.92
C LYS A 146 -13.31 -15.28 11.84
N GLU A 147 -12.00 -15.39 12.01
CA GLU A 147 -11.23 -14.58 12.96
C GLU A 147 -10.98 -13.16 12.45
N VAL A 148 -10.76 -12.97 11.15
CA VAL A 148 -10.40 -11.68 10.54
C VAL A 148 -11.27 -11.43 9.32
N GLN A 149 -12.50 -10.94 9.57
CA GLN A 149 -13.45 -10.71 8.49
C GLN A 149 -13.16 -9.43 7.71
N HIS A 150 -13.40 -9.43 6.41
CA HIS A 150 -13.52 -8.20 5.62
C HIS A 150 -14.63 -7.35 6.20
N ASN A 151 -14.35 -6.07 6.45
CA ASN A 151 -15.37 -5.13 6.88
C ASN A 151 -16.08 -4.58 5.63
N PRO A 152 -17.38 -4.84 5.43
CA PRO A 152 -18.10 -4.44 4.22
C PRO A 152 -18.30 -2.93 4.09
N GLU A 153 -18.01 -2.15 5.14
CA GLU A 153 -18.06 -0.68 5.14
C GLU A 153 -16.76 -0.04 4.60
N TYR A 154 -15.69 -0.82 4.44
CA TYR A 154 -14.57 -0.38 3.60
C TYR A 154 -15.02 -0.38 2.14
N TYR A 155 -14.44 0.51 1.34
CA TYR A 155 -14.79 0.62 -0.08
C TYR A 155 -13.66 0.07 -0.97
N PHE A 156 -12.49 0.69 -0.91
CA PHE A 156 -11.30 0.28 -1.65
C PHE A 156 -10.05 0.42 -0.79
N HIS A 157 -9.42 1.61 -0.70
CA HIS A 157 -8.19 1.79 0.07
C HIS A 157 -8.43 1.75 1.60
N GLY A 158 -7.47 1.14 2.31
CA GLY A 158 -7.41 1.08 3.79
C GLY A 158 -7.75 -0.30 4.35
N GLU A 159 -8.46 -1.12 3.58
CA GLU A 159 -8.81 -2.49 3.95
C GLU A 159 -7.57 -3.36 4.15
N GLU A 160 -6.55 -3.19 3.31
CA GLU A 160 -5.32 -3.97 3.32
C GLU A 160 -4.53 -3.76 4.61
N ILE A 161 -4.34 -2.50 5.02
CA ILE A 161 -3.67 -2.19 6.28
C ILE A 161 -4.54 -2.56 7.49
N SER A 162 -5.86 -2.36 7.41
CA SER A 162 -6.80 -2.81 8.45
C SER A 162 -6.66 -4.33 8.69
N ILE A 163 -6.70 -5.13 7.63
CA ILE A 163 -6.58 -6.57 7.72
C ILE A 163 -5.16 -6.98 8.17
N ALA A 164 -4.10 -6.30 7.73
CA ALA A 164 -2.74 -6.60 8.18
C ALA A 164 -2.60 -6.50 9.70
N VAL A 165 -3.06 -5.40 10.29
CA VAL A 165 -3.00 -5.19 11.75
C VAL A 165 -3.93 -6.14 12.49
N ARG A 166 -5.15 -6.36 11.98
CA ARG A 166 -6.10 -7.29 12.58
C ARG A 166 -5.59 -8.72 12.55
N ALA A 167 -5.05 -9.19 11.42
CA ALA A 167 -4.38 -10.48 11.32
C ALA A 167 -3.25 -10.61 12.35
N PHE A 168 -2.38 -9.61 12.42
CA PHE A 168 -1.30 -9.59 13.39
C PHE A 168 -1.81 -9.67 14.84
N THR A 169 -2.77 -8.84 15.22
CA THR A 169 -3.34 -8.82 16.58
C THR A 169 -4.11 -10.11 16.92
N HIS A 170 -4.59 -10.86 15.92
CA HIS A 170 -5.18 -12.21 16.05
C HIS A 170 -4.15 -13.37 16.05
N GLY A 171 -2.85 -13.04 16.04
CA GLY A 171 -1.76 -14.00 16.14
C GLY A 171 -1.26 -14.56 14.81
N TYR A 172 -1.63 -13.96 13.66
CA TYR A 172 -1.09 -14.37 12.35
C TYR A 172 0.28 -13.77 12.07
N ASP A 173 1.24 -14.58 11.68
CA ASP A 173 2.55 -14.11 11.21
C ASP A 173 2.51 -13.98 9.68
N LEU A 174 2.76 -12.77 9.17
CA LEU A 174 2.64 -12.46 7.74
C LEU A 174 3.95 -12.73 7.01
N PHE A 175 3.86 -13.31 5.82
CA PHE A 175 5.00 -13.66 4.97
C PHE A 175 4.69 -13.42 3.50
N HIS A 176 5.71 -13.08 2.71
CA HIS A 176 5.66 -13.15 1.26
C HIS A 176 6.12 -14.52 0.77
N PRO A 177 5.42 -15.15 -0.18
CA PRO A 177 5.92 -16.32 -0.89
C PRO A 177 7.28 -16.02 -1.51
N HIS A 178 8.24 -16.92 -1.32
CA HIS A 178 9.60 -16.79 -1.86
C HIS A 178 9.74 -17.38 -3.27
N LYS A 179 8.64 -17.83 -3.86
CA LYS A 179 8.54 -18.39 -5.22
C LYS A 179 7.37 -17.74 -5.93
N VAL A 180 7.43 -17.66 -7.25
CA VAL A 180 6.28 -17.29 -8.06
C VAL A 180 5.25 -18.40 -7.96
N VAL A 181 4.03 -18.07 -7.49
CA VAL A 181 2.91 -19.02 -7.33
C VAL A 181 1.75 -18.69 -8.29
N CYS A 182 1.63 -17.42 -8.63
CA CYS A 182 0.72 -16.93 -9.65
C CYS A 182 1.19 -15.58 -10.18
N TRP A 183 0.56 -15.16 -11.28
CA TRP A 183 0.74 -13.86 -11.91
C TRP A 183 -0.58 -13.11 -11.99
N HIS A 184 -0.49 -11.77 -12.04
CA HIS A 184 -1.62 -10.85 -12.18
C HIS A 184 -1.51 -9.98 -13.43
N GLU A 185 -2.66 -9.65 -14.03
CA GLU A 185 -2.74 -8.71 -15.15
C GLU A 185 -2.92 -7.26 -14.66
N TYR A 186 -1.85 -6.48 -14.69
CA TYR A 186 -1.84 -5.09 -14.20
C TYR A 186 -2.32 -4.04 -15.22
N THR A 187 -2.50 -4.40 -16.50
CA THR A 187 -2.72 -3.43 -17.60
C THR A 187 -4.08 -2.72 -17.53
N ARG A 188 -5.07 -3.30 -16.82
CA ARG A 188 -6.41 -2.74 -16.55
C ARG A 188 -7.17 -2.24 -17.81
N LYS A 189 -6.76 -2.68 -19.01
CA LYS A 189 -7.23 -2.12 -20.28
C LYS A 189 -8.67 -2.51 -20.54
N GLY A 190 -9.52 -1.52 -20.86
CA GLY A 190 -10.89 -1.74 -21.32
C GLY A 190 -11.89 -2.20 -20.25
N ARG A 191 -11.58 -2.02 -18.96
CA ARG A 191 -12.46 -2.45 -17.86
C ARG A 191 -13.17 -1.26 -17.22
N SER A 192 -14.49 -1.32 -17.18
CA SER A 192 -15.30 -0.47 -16.28
C SER A 192 -15.06 -0.89 -14.84
N LYS A 193 -14.99 0.09 -13.95
CA LYS A 193 -14.78 -0.10 -12.52
C LYS A 193 -16.10 0.19 -11.79
N GLN A 194 -16.30 -0.39 -10.62
CA GLN A 194 -17.60 -0.25 -9.93
C GLN A 194 -17.93 1.21 -9.59
N TRP A 195 -16.95 2.06 -9.30
CA TRP A 195 -17.18 3.51 -9.08
C TRP A 195 -17.57 4.26 -10.35
N ASP A 196 -17.34 3.70 -11.55
CA ASP A 196 -17.84 4.30 -12.79
C ASP A 196 -19.37 4.16 -12.89
N ASP A 197 -19.95 3.18 -12.17
CA ASP A 197 -21.39 2.86 -12.17
C ASP A 197 -22.15 3.30 -10.89
N ASP A 198 -21.46 3.49 -9.76
CA ASP A 198 -22.06 3.82 -8.46
C ASP A 198 -21.98 5.31 -8.15
N LYS A 199 -23.11 6.03 -8.23
CA LYS A 199 -23.15 7.48 -7.96
C LYS A 199 -22.80 7.87 -6.52
N ASP A 200 -22.93 6.94 -5.58
CA ASP A 200 -22.68 7.18 -4.16
C ASP A 200 -21.25 6.77 -3.74
N TRP A 201 -20.41 6.35 -4.70
CA TRP A 201 -19.06 5.83 -4.42
C TRP A 201 -18.22 6.78 -3.56
N GLY A 202 -18.31 8.10 -3.81
CA GLY A 202 -17.55 9.11 -3.06
C GLY A 202 -17.87 9.09 -1.57
N SER A 203 -19.16 9.07 -1.22
CA SER A 203 -19.60 9.01 0.18
C SER A 203 -19.20 7.69 0.87
N ARG A 204 -19.25 6.57 0.14
CA ARG A 204 -18.77 5.28 0.64
C ARG A 204 -17.27 5.32 0.92
N ASN A 205 -16.51 5.90 0.01
CA ASN A 205 -15.06 6.05 0.13
C ASN A 205 -14.69 6.95 1.32
N ASP A 206 -15.39 8.08 1.50
CA ASP A 206 -15.18 8.97 2.65
C ASP A 206 -15.45 8.26 3.99
N THR A 207 -16.52 7.46 4.03
CA THR A 207 -16.86 6.62 5.19
C THR A 207 -15.77 5.58 5.46
N SER A 208 -15.30 4.89 4.42
CA SER A 208 -14.19 3.92 4.50
C SER A 208 -12.94 4.55 5.10
N HIS A 209 -12.55 5.74 4.63
CA HIS A 209 -11.37 6.44 5.15
C HIS A 209 -11.55 6.90 6.59
N LEU A 210 -12.73 7.39 6.96
CA LEU A 210 -13.03 7.74 8.35
C LEU A 210 -12.93 6.51 9.28
N ILE A 211 -13.46 5.36 8.85
CA ILE A 211 -13.33 4.10 9.59
C ILE A 211 -11.85 3.73 9.77
N ASN A 212 -11.04 3.85 8.72
CA ASN A 212 -9.61 3.58 8.80
C ASN A 212 -8.90 4.52 9.79
N ARG A 213 -9.16 5.82 9.71
CA ARG A 213 -8.56 6.81 10.63
C ARG A 213 -8.97 6.55 12.08
N ARG A 214 -10.25 6.22 12.32
CA ARG A 214 -10.75 5.85 13.66
C ARG A 214 -10.17 4.54 14.17
N LEU A 215 -10.00 3.53 13.32
CA LEU A 215 -9.36 2.27 13.73
C LEU A 215 -7.93 2.51 14.27
N PHE A 216 -7.23 3.48 13.70
CA PHE A 216 -5.83 3.75 14.04
C PHE A 216 -5.57 5.03 14.84
N GLY A 217 -6.61 5.77 15.22
CA GLY A 217 -6.48 7.04 15.96
C GLY A 217 -5.67 8.11 15.21
N MET A 218 -5.92 8.26 13.91
CA MET A 218 -5.22 9.23 13.04
C MET A 218 -5.90 10.60 13.06
N ASP A 219 -5.12 11.66 12.83
CA ASP A 219 -5.59 13.04 12.58
C ASP A 219 -6.54 13.61 13.65
N GLY A 220 -6.36 13.18 14.90
CA GLY A 220 -7.20 13.62 16.02
C GLY A 220 -8.55 12.90 16.12
N GLU A 221 -8.81 11.89 15.28
CA GLU A 221 -9.96 11.01 15.45
C GLU A 221 -9.81 10.15 16.72
N GLU A 222 -10.90 9.99 17.46
CA GLU A 222 -10.94 9.07 18.60
C GLU A 222 -10.83 7.62 18.10
N GLN A 223 -9.89 6.90 18.70
CA GLN A 223 -9.63 5.51 18.34
C GLN A 223 -10.86 4.63 18.69
N SER A 224 -11.45 3.97 17.68
CA SER A 224 -12.67 3.16 17.83
C SER A 224 -12.79 2.05 16.79
N GLY A 225 -13.77 1.16 16.94
CA GLY A 225 -13.98 0.03 16.03
C GLY A 225 -13.19 -1.24 16.38
N HIS A 226 -12.74 -1.38 17.63
CA HIS A 226 -11.99 -2.54 18.13
C HIS A 226 -12.83 -3.73 18.58
N GLU A 227 -14.16 -3.59 18.55
CA GLU A 227 -15.08 -4.62 19.00
C GLU A 227 -15.67 -5.41 17.83
N GLY A 228 -16.11 -6.64 18.13
CA GLY A 228 -16.78 -7.51 17.16
C GLY A 228 -15.85 -8.07 16.08
N PRO A 229 -16.41 -8.57 14.96
CA PRO A 229 -15.64 -9.30 13.95
C PRO A 229 -14.66 -8.43 13.16
N TYR A 230 -14.76 -7.10 13.28
CA TYR A 230 -13.93 -6.12 12.58
C TYR A 230 -12.88 -5.44 13.46
N GLY A 231 -12.81 -5.86 14.72
CA GLY A 231 -11.87 -5.34 15.71
C GLY A 231 -10.47 -5.95 15.64
N PHE A 232 -9.62 -5.51 16.56
CA PHE A 232 -8.31 -6.12 16.79
C PHE A 232 -8.43 -7.39 17.61
N GLY A 233 -7.50 -8.31 17.39
CA GLY A 233 -7.34 -9.50 18.23
C GLY A 233 -6.68 -9.17 19.57
N LYS A 234 -6.57 -10.19 20.42
CA LYS A 234 -6.05 -10.08 21.79
C LYS A 234 -4.67 -10.74 21.99
N GLU A 235 -4.10 -11.34 20.94
CA GLU A 235 -2.82 -12.05 21.01
C GLU A 235 -1.62 -11.10 20.98
N ARG A 236 -1.75 -10.00 20.23
CA ARG A 236 -0.74 -8.92 20.12
C ARG A 236 -1.47 -7.58 20.03
N SER A 237 -0.83 -6.50 20.47
CA SER A 237 -1.40 -5.15 20.47
C SER A 237 -1.15 -4.41 19.16
N LEU A 238 -1.88 -3.30 18.94
CA LEU A 238 -1.56 -2.35 17.87
C LEU A 238 -0.12 -1.83 18.00
N ARG A 239 0.33 -1.52 19.21
CA ARG A 239 1.70 -1.04 19.48
C ARG A 239 2.75 -2.08 19.08
N ASP A 240 2.48 -3.37 19.29
CA ASP A 240 3.38 -4.44 18.85
C ASP A 240 3.49 -4.48 17.32
N TYR A 241 2.39 -4.26 16.61
CA TYR A 241 2.41 -4.12 15.15
C TYR A 241 3.19 -2.89 14.71
N GLU A 242 2.96 -1.73 15.34
CA GLU A 242 3.67 -0.49 15.05
C GLU A 242 5.20 -0.66 15.20
N LYS A 243 5.63 -1.35 16.26
CA LYS A 243 7.04 -1.72 16.50
C LYS A 243 7.56 -2.72 15.46
N TYR A 244 6.78 -3.76 15.16
CA TYR A 244 7.14 -4.77 14.16
C TYR A 244 7.31 -4.19 12.76
N ALA A 245 6.37 -3.33 12.36
CA ALA A 245 6.27 -2.77 11.02
C ALA A 245 7.04 -1.46 10.85
N GLY A 246 7.45 -0.80 11.94
CA GLY A 246 8.04 0.53 11.89
C GLY A 246 7.09 1.56 11.30
N ILE A 247 5.83 1.51 11.72
CA ILE A 247 4.78 2.48 11.35
C ILE A 247 4.17 3.02 12.62
N LEU A 248 4.01 4.34 12.72
CA LEU A 248 3.33 5.00 13.81
C LEU A 248 2.09 5.70 13.24
N PHE A 249 0.93 5.08 13.44
CA PHE A 249 -0.28 5.50 12.76
C PHE A 249 -0.78 6.87 13.22
N SER A 250 -0.73 7.13 14.53
CA SER A 250 -1.21 8.40 15.11
C SER A 250 -0.50 9.64 14.57
N LYS A 251 0.72 9.48 14.03
CA LYS A 251 1.50 10.54 13.37
C LYS A 251 1.64 10.35 11.86
N ARG A 252 1.03 9.32 11.28
CA ARG A 252 1.23 8.88 9.89
C ARG A 252 2.73 8.83 9.53
N ALA A 253 3.54 8.31 10.45
CA ALA A 253 4.99 8.33 10.37
C ALA A 253 5.54 6.92 10.19
N VAL A 254 6.74 6.84 9.62
CA VAL A 254 7.38 5.57 9.24
C VAL A 254 8.87 5.60 9.57
N GLN A 255 9.42 4.45 9.96
CA GLN A 255 10.86 4.30 10.22
C GLN A 255 11.65 4.09 8.92
N LYS A 256 12.93 4.45 8.95
CA LYS A 256 13.83 4.36 7.80
C LYS A 256 13.91 2.95 7.20
N GLU A 257 13.94 1.89 8.01
CA GLU A 257 14.01 0.51 7.53
C GLU A 257 12.79 0.11 6.68
N THR A 258 11.64 0.68 7.00
CA THR A 258 10.38 0.44 6.28
C THR A 258 10.38 1.20 4.95
N LEU A 259 10.84 2.45 4.94
CA LEU A 259 11.07 3.25 3.72
C LEU A 259 12.13 2.61 2.80
N ASP A 260 13.19 2.06 3.38
CA ASP A 260 14.26 1.35 2.67
C ASP A 260 13.85 -0.06 2.22
N ASN A 261 12.59 -0.46 2.44
CA ASN A 261 12.02 -1.73 2.02
C ASN A 261 12.74 -2.98 2.58
N LYS A 262 13.41 -2.87 3.74
CA LYS A 262 14.02 -4.01 4.46
C LYS A 262 12.94 -4.92 5.03
N TYR A 263 13.21 -6.20 5.26
CA TYR A 263 12.20 -7.09 5.90
C TYR A 263 11.98 -6.74 7.38
N PRO A 264 10.76 -6.94 7.92
CA PRO A 264 10.51 -6.84 9.36
C PRO A 264 11.09 -8.06 10.12
N PRO A 265 11.23 -8.00 11.46
CA PRO A 265 10.86 -6.87 12.32
C PRO A 265 11.81 -5.68 12.17
N ASN A 266 11.29 -4.48 12.47
CA ASN A 266 12.12 -3.31 12.62
C ASN A 266 13.00 -3.40 13.89
N PRO A 267 14.07 -2.58 13.99
CA PRO A 267 14.96 -2.57 15.15
C PRO A 267 14.21 -2.37 16.47
N VAL A 268 14.70 -3.04 17.52
CA VAL A 268 14.21 -2.82 18.89
C VAL A 268 15.00 -1.66 19.48
N TYR A 269 14.30 -0.75 20.13
CA TYR A 269 14.88 0.44 20.76
C TYR A 269 14.90 0.30 22.28
N GLU A 270 15.87 0.93 22.92
CA GLU A 270 16.10 0.83 24.37
C GLU A 270 15.00 1.52 25.21
N SER A 271 14.31 2.51 24.64
CA SER A 271 13.22 3.23 25.29
C SER A 271 12.12 3.63 24.31
N GLU A 272 10.94 3.97 24.82
CA GLU A 272 9.81 4.45 24.02
C GLU A 272 10.14 5.81 23.36
N GLU A 273 10.88 6.68 24.05
CA GLU A 273 11.31 7.98 23.51
C GLU A 273 12.21 7.78 22.29
N ARG A 274 13.24 6.92 22.39
CA ARG A 274 14.12 6.60 21.26
C ARG A 274 13.38 5.96 20.10
N TRP A 275 12.40 5.11 20.41
CA TRP A 275 11.53 4.53 19.40
C TRP A 275 10.70 5.62 18.69
N LEU A 276 10.09 6.54 19.43
CA LEU A 276 9.31 7.65 18.86
C LEU A 276 10.16 8.63 18.04
N GLU A 277 11.40 8.90 18.45
CA GLU A 277 12.39 9.73 17.73
C GLU A 277 12.79 9.13 16.39
N SER A 278 12.71 7.81 16.22
CA SER A 278 13.11 7.13 14.98
C SER A 278 12.13 7.25 13.81
N PHE A 279 10.95 7.82 14.05
CA PHE A 279 9.91 7.97 13.04
C PHE A 279 10.03 9.28 12.28
N MET A 280 9.81 9.20 10.96
CA MET A 280 9.77 10.35 10.07
C MET A 280 8.38 10.45 9.46
N SER A 281 7.81 11.65 9.38
CA SER A 281 6.59 11.90 8.62
C SER A 281 6.96 12.22 7.17
N VAL A 282 6.29 11.60 6.20
CA VAL A 282 6.53 11.95 4.79
C VAL A 282 5.87 13.30 4.52
N PHE A 283 6.68 14.30 4.20
CA PHE A 283 6.23 15.62 3.81
C PHE A 283 6.12 15.69 2.28
N LYS A 284 4.94 16.08 1.78
CA LYS A 284 4.68 16.30 0.35
C LYS A 284 4.10 17.69 0.13
N HIS A 285 4.69 18.45 -0.78
CA HIS A 285 4.26 19.82 -1.08
C HIS A 285 4.46 20.14 -2.55
N CYS A 286 3.51 20.88 -3.12
CA CYS A 286 3.62 21.47 -4.46
C CYS A 286 3.94 22.95 -4.29
N ILE A 287 5.03 23.40 -4.90
CA ILE A 287 5.36 24.81 -5.00
C ILE A 287 4.88 25.27 -6.38
N ASP A 288 3.92 26.18 -6.40
CA ASP A 288 3.40 26.75 -7.64
C ASP A 288 4.19 28.01 -8.00
N ILE A 289 4.88 27.98 -9.14
CA ILE A 289 5.72 29.09 -9.63
C ILE A 289 5.14 29.61 -10.95
N GLY A 290 4.69 30.86 -10.97
CA GLY A 290 4.22 31.52 -12.19
C GLY A 290 5.34 31.63 -13.24
N TYR A 291 4.99 31.47 -14.52
CA TYR A 291 5.98 31.55 -15.61
C TYR A 291 6.67 32.92 -15.72
N ASP A 292 5.99 33.97 -15.26
CA ASP A 292 6.51 35.33 -15.13
C ASP A 292 7.65 35.44 -14.11
N SER A 293 7.63 34.59 -13.07
CA SER A 293 8.69 34.52 -12.05
C SER A 293 9.94 33.76 -12.55
N VAL A 294 9.80 33.00 -13.64
CA VAL A 294 10.87 32.21 -14.25
C VAL A 294 10.89 32.40 -15.78
N PRO A 295 11.17 33.62 -16.29
CA PRO A 295 10.95 33.95 -17.69
C PRO A 295 11.95 33.28 -18.66
N GLU A 296 13.10 32.82 -18.18
CA GLU A 296 14.17 32.31 -19.05
C GLU A 296 13.82 30.94 -19.66
N SER A 297 14.39 30.64 -20.83
CA SER A 297 14.19 29.35 -21.51
C SER A 297 15.38 28.40 -21.39
N ASP A 298 16.49 28.85 -20.80
CA ASP A 298 17.79 28.18 -20.79
C ASP A 298 18.25 27.82 -19.37
N TYR A 299 17.31 27.41 -18.52
CA TYR A 299 17.63 26.94 -17.18
C TYR A 299 18.48 25.65 -17.21
N ASP A 300 19.53 25.62 -16.40
CA ASP A 300 20.33 24.41 -16.19
C ASP A 300 19.75 23.52 -15.09
N PHE A 301 19.38 24.14 -13.97
CA PHE A 301 18.72 23.49 -12.85
C PHE A 301 18.09 24.55 -11.96
N TRP A 302 17.12 24.14 -11.14
CA TRP A 302 16.62 24.95 -10.03
C TRP A 302 16.98 24.28 -8.72
N VAL A 303 17.62 25.03 -7.82
CA VAL A 303 17.73 24.57 -6.42
C VAL A 303 16.33 24.55 -5.85
N VAL A 304 15.89 23.42 -5.30
CA VAL A 304 14.61 23.32 -4.57
C VAL A 304 14.90 22.74 -3.21
N ALA A 305 14.73 23.57 -2.19
CA ALA A 305 15.07 23.25 -0.81
C ALA A 305 13.92 23.57 0.15
N PHE A 306 13.87 22.85 1.27
CA PHE A 306 12.94 23.06 2.37
C PHE A 306 13.71 23.32 3.63
N GLU A 307 13.31 24.31 4.40
CA GLU A 307 14.00 24.80 5.58
C GLU A 307 13.13 24.69 6.83
N ASP A 308 13.77 24.53 7.99
CA ASP A 308 13.12 24.58 9.30
C ASP A 308 12.80 26.04 9.73
N GLY A 309 12.28 26.21 10.95
CA GLY A 309 11.97 27.53 11.50
C GLY A 309 13.20 28.40 11.82
N GLU A 310 14.40 27.82 11.82
CA GLU A 310 15.69 28.49 12.08
C GLU A 310 16.43 28.83 10.78
N GLY A 311 15.95 28.36 9.63
CA GLY A 311 16.54 28.56 8.31
C GLY A 311 17.54 27.48 7.89
N ASN A 312 17.63 26.36 8.61
CA ASN A 312 18.47 25.24 8.21
C ASN A 312 17.76 24.42 7.12
N THR A 313 18.48 24.03 6.06
CA THR A 313 17.94 23.14 5.02
C THR A 313 17.71 21.73 5.57
N ILE A 314 16.44 21.31 5.64
CA ILE A 314 16.02 19.95 6.01
C ILE A 314 16.14 19.01 4.81
N PHE A 315 15.80 19.50 3.62
CA PHE A 315 15.80 18.69 2.40
C PHE A 315 16.11 19.54 1.18
N ARG A 316 16.85 18.96 0.22
CA ARG A 316 17.11 19.57 -1.09
C ARG A 316 17.05 18.51 -2.18
N LYS A 317 16.29 18.80 -3.23
CA LYS A 317 16.29 18.05 -4.49
C LYS A 317 16.10 19.01 -5.64
N ASP A 318 17.16 19.23 -6.40
CA ASP A 318 17.15 20.19 -7.51
C ASP A 318 16.27 19.68 -8.66
N ALA A 319 15.58 20.61 -9.35
CA ALA A 319 14.89 20.30 -10.60
C ALA A 319 15.91 20.34 -11.75
N ASP A 320 16.01 19.28 -12.52
CA ASP A 320 16.88 19.23 -13.70
C ASP A 320 16.22 19.87 -14.94
N LYS A 321 16.99 20.00 -16.03
CA LYS A 321 16.52 20.57 -17.30
C LYS A 321 15.23 19.92 -17.80
N ASP A 322 15.13 18.59 -17.69
CA ASP A 322 14.00 17.85 -18.23
C ASP A 322 12.74 18.04 -17.37
N GLU A 323 12.89 18.08 -16.04
CA GLU A 323 11.82 18.44 -15.11
C GLU A 323 11.32 19.86 -15.36
N ILE A 324 12.23 20.83 -15.50
CA ILE A 324 11.89 22.22 -15.77
C ILE A 324 11.16 22.36 -17.10
N ALA A 325 11.65 21.71 -18.16
CA ALA A 325 11.02 21.75 -19.48
C ALA A 325 9.59 21.18 -19.44
N ARG A 326 9.36 20.07 -18.69
CA ARG A 326 8.02 19.52 -18.48
C ARG A 326 7.11 20.50 -17.74
N MET A 327 7.59 21.13 -16.67
CA MET A 327 6.81 22.08 -15.88
C MET A 327 6.44 23.35 -16.68
N LYS A 328 7.35 23.84 -17.53
CA LYS A 328 7.11 25.00 -18.42
C LYS A 328 6.24 24.68 -19.65
N ALA A 329 5.86 23.41 -19.84
CA ALA A 329 4.91 22.98 -20.87
C ALA A 329 3.53 22.64 -20.30
N ASP A 330 3.28 22.90 -19.01
CA ASP A 330 2.00 22.63 -18.35
C ASP A 330 0.90 23.57 -18.88
N PRO A 331 -0.26 23.04 -19.32
CA PRO A 331 -1.34 23.85 -19.89
C PRO A 331 -1.99 24.83 -18.90
N ASP A 332 -1.78 24.65 -17.58
CA ASP A 332 -2.37 25.52 -16.57
C ASP A 332 -1.61 26.84 -16.38
N GLY A 333 -0.44 27.01 -17.04
CA GLY A 333 0.28 28.28 -17.11
C GLY A 333 1.18 28.62 -15.91
N TYR A 334 1.49 27.64 -15.05
CA TYR A 334 2.46 27.75 -13.96
C TYR A 334 3.22 26.44 -13.76
N CYS A 335 4.40 26.51 -13.15
CA CYS A 335 5.25 25.36 -12.86
C CYS A 335 4.84 24.74 -11.52
N LYS A 336 4.45 23.47 -11.52
CA LYS A 336 4.12 22.67 -10.32
C LYS A 336 5.33 21.89 -9.84
N VAL A 337 6.09 22.46 -8.91
CA VAL A 337 7.31 21.82 -8.38
C VAL A 337 6.93 20.91 -7.21
N TRP A 338 6.71 19.64 -7.48
CA TRP A 338 6.39 18.65 -6.45
C TRP A 338 7.64 18.14 -5.74
N ARG A 339 7.60 18.15 -4.41
CA ARG A 339 8.64 17.54 -3.58
C ARG A 339 8.00 16.67 -2.51
N GLU A 340 8.60 15.51 -2.31
CA GLU A 340 8.14 14.49 -1.38
C GLU A 340 9.37 13.90 -0.70
N PHE A 341 9.44 13.97 0.63
CA PHE A 341 10.57 13.48 1.40
C PHE A 341 10.19 13.14 2.85
N PRO A 342 10.85 12.16 3.48
CA PRO A 342 10.74 11.93 4.91
C PRO A 342 11.29 13.13 5.68
N ALA A 343 10.52 13.66 6.63
CA ALA A 343 10.88 14.79 7.46
C ALA A 343 10.66 14.43 8.93
N GLU A 344 11.68 14.61 9.76
CA GLU A 344 11.57 14.48 11.22
C GLU A 344 10.75 15.63 11.83
N ALA A 345 10.86 16.82 11.23
CA ALA A 345 10.05 17.99 11.53
C ALA A 345 9.47 18.56 10.23
N LEU A 346 8.21 19.01 10.29
CA LEU A 346 7.58 19.67 9.14
C LEU A 346 8.37 20.93 8.76
N PRO A 347 8.78 21.08 7.48
CA PRO A 347 9.44 22.29 7.05
C PRO A 347 8.53 23.50 7.25
N LYS A 348 9.13 24.66 7.45
CA LYS A 348 8.43 25.93 7.63
C LYS A 348 8.53 26.82 6.41
N LYS A 349 9.55 26.62 5.59
CA LYS A 349 9.76 27.37 4.35
C LYS A 349 10.18 26.46 3.21
N TRP A 350 9.88 26.88 2.00
CA TRP A 350 10.49 26.38 0.78
C TRP A 350 11.33 27.47 0.11
N VAL A 351 12.31 27.05 -0.68
CA VAL A 351 13.19 27.91 -1.47
C VAL A 351 13.31 27.32 -2.87
N VAL A 352 13.10 28.17 -3.88
CA VAL A 352 13.44 27.86 -5.27
C VAL A 352 14.41 28.90 -5.81
N TRP A 353 15.58 28.46 -6.25
CA TRP A 353 16.63 29.33 -6.77
C TRP A 353 17.09 28.86 -8.16
N PRO A 354 16.58 29.47 -9.24
CA PRO A 354 16.91 29.07 -10.60
C PRO A 354 18.32 29.48 -11.03
N TYR A 355 18.97 28.64 -11.83
CA TYR A 355 20.19 28.97 -12.55
C TYR A 355 19.96 28.86 -14.06
N SER A 356 20.23 29.94 -14.79
CA SER A 356 20.17 30.04 -16.25
C SER A 356 21.57 30.04 -16.84
N SER A 357 21.78 29.35 -17.97
CA SER A 357 23.08 29.34 -18.66
C SER A 357 23.52 30.73 -19.11
N SER A 358 22.59 31.58 -19.55
CA SER A 358 22.88 32.93 -20.03
C SER A 358 22.91 34.00 -18.94
N LYS A 359 22.13 33.83 -17.85
CA LYS A 359 22.00 34.85 -16.80
C LYS A 359 22.63 34.47 -15.46
N GLY A 360 23.08 33.24 -15.29
CA GLY A 360 23.55 32.72 -14.01
C GLY A 360 22.42 32.58 -13.00
N TRP A 361 22.69 32.89 -11.73
CA TRP A 361 21.69 32.84 -10.66
C TRP A 361 20.60 33.88 -10.87
N CYS A 362 19.36 33.40 -10.97
CA CYS A 362 18.17 34.23 -11.08
C CYS A 362 17.63 34.62 -9.69
N GLU A 363 16.47 35.27 -9.65
CA GLU A 363 15.80 35.64 -8.41
C GLU A 363 15.52 34.41 -7.54
N ARG A 364 15.88 34.50 -6.25
CA ARG A 364 15.62 33.46 -5.26
C ARG A 364 14.20 33.65 -4.72
N MET A 365 13.35 32.68 -4.96
CA MET A 365 11.98 32.63 -4.47
C MET A 365 11.92 31.83 -3.17
N GLU A 366 11.10 32.29 -2.23
CA GLU A 366 10.83 31.57 -0.99
C GLU A 366 9.36 31.76 -0.57
N GLY A 367 8.83 30.82 0.20
CA GLY A 367 7.49 30.91 0.75
C GLY A 367 7.34 30.04 2.00
N SER A 368 6.30 30.32 2.78
CA SER A 368 5.96 29.53 3.96
C SER A 368 5.18 28.28 3.56
N ILE A 369 5.33 27.23 4.37
CA ILE A 369 4.64 25.94 4.25
C ILE A 369 3.29 25.97 4.95
#